data_AF-A0A4R4MEC8-F1
#
_entry.id   AF-A0A4R4MEC8-F1
#
_cell.length_a   1.000
_cell.length_b   1.000
_cell.length_c   1.000
_cell.angle_alpha   90.00
_cell.angle_beta   90.00
_cell.angle_gamma   90.00
#
_symmetry.space_group_name_H-M   'P 1'
#
loop_
_entity.id
_entity.type
_entity.pdbx_description
1 polymer ?
#
loop_
_entity_poly.entity_id
_entity_poly.type
_entity_poly.pdbx_seq_one_letter_code
_entity_poly.pdbx_strand_id
1 'polypeptide(L)'
;MSDDETLLDAASRYGLASTPMADVDELPAGANVVLFLRHALLSRELRKRFRGFRVLFVPISSFDGGMEAALYTLRLTLLTDYAAACERSRGWIDELGKHTDPLTFTSKRPCSDGEPGTHFVCTLADDISIDAWASLTIAPGQWISVGSYCELAITARPSPDRPRPFTIDGTAVVSSVLVARDPRFDEAGDARIRAADDLRRELNGRAPIVLRLKGGVLSDVRAGGEDFTEALREVTNPAYGLHALELGLGTNQHVLPHVDWSFNSQLNEGAGPVHIGFGEGITGAHMDFVVAEATHHFGPSH
;
A
#
# COMPACT_ATOMS: atom_id res chain seq x y z
N MET A 1 -15.37 14.97 -4.43
CA MET A 1 -16.38 14.25 -5.22
C MET A 1 -16.36 12.78 -4.86
N SER A 2 -17.48 12.10 -5.04
CA SER A 2 -17.63 10.67 -4.75
C SER A 2 -18.72 10.06 -5.62
N ASP A 3 -18.67 8.76 -5.80
CA ASP A 3 -19.77 7.92 -6.32
C ASP A 3 -20.75 7.48 -5.22
N ASP A 4 -20.63 8.04 -4.01
CA ASP A 4 -21.45 7.75 -2.84
C ASP A 4 -21.88 9.02 -2.08
N GLU A 5 -23.18 9.20 -1.86
CA GLU A 5 -23.76 10.37 -1.21
C GLU A 5 -23.42 10.47 0.29
N THR A 6 -23.40 9.35 1.02
CA THR A 6 -23.09 9.36 2.44
C THR A 6 -21.63 9.78 2.67
N LEU A 7 -20.73 9.35 1.80
CA LEU A 7 -19.33 9.78 1.84
C LEU A 7 -19.17 11.27 1.52
N LEU A 8 -20.01 11.82 0.64
CA LEU A 8 -20.05 13.26 0.36
C LEU A 8 -20.53 14.08 1.55
N ASP A 9 -21.59 13.64 2.21
CA ASP A 9 -22.08 14.26 3.43
C ASP A 9 -21.02 14.26 4.53
N ALA A 10 -20.30 13.14 4.68
CA ALA A 10 -19.20 13.04 5.62
C ALA A 10 -18.05 13.99 5.25
N ALA A 11 -17.64 14.04 3.97
CA ALA A 11 -16.60 14.96 3.49
C ALA A 11 -16.98 16.43 3.74
N SER A 12 -18.25 16.79 3.55
CA SER A 12 -18.77 18.12 3.85
C SER A 12 -18.66 18.50 5.33
N ARG A 13 -18.82 17.54 6.25
CA ARG A 13 -18.61 17.79 7.69
C ARG A 13 -17.15 18.09 8.03
N TYR A 14 -16.22 17.67 7.19
CA TYR A 14 -14.80 18.04 7.28
C TYR A 14 -14.47 19.35 6.54
N GLY A 15 -15.46 20.05 6.01
CA GLY A 15 -15.28 21.35 5.34
C GLY A 15 -14.91 21.26 3.86
N LEU A 16 -14.97 20.07 3.24
CA LEU A 16 -14.81 19.94 1.80
C LEU A 16 -16.10 20.34 1.08
N ALA A 17 -15.99 21.11 -0.01
CA ALA A 17 -17.10 21.26 -0.94
C ALA A 17 -17.38 19.89 -1.61
N SER A 18 -18.58 19.37 -1.42
CA SER A 18 -18.99 18.08 -1.98
C SER A 18 -19.86 18.25 -3.22
N THR A 19 -19.53 17.50 -4.28
CA THR A 19 -20.32 17.43 -5.51
C THR A 19 -20.43 15.95 -5.91
N PRO A 20 -21.63 15.44 -6.25
CA PRO A 20 -21.82 14.12 -6.81
C PRO A 20 -20.99 13.91 -8.08
N MET A 21 -20.42 12.72 -8.27
CA MET A 21 -19.62 12.43 -9.45
C MET A 21 -20.41 12.62 -10.77
N ALA A 22 -21.75 12.50 -10.74
CA ALA A 22 -22.62 12.77 -11.88
C ALA A 22 -22.51 14.21 -12.41
N ASP A 23 -22.13 15.17 -11.56
CA ASP A 23 -22.20 16.61 -11.86
C ASP A 23 -20.82 17.22 -12.13
N VAL A 24 -19.81 16.41 -12.49
CA VAL A 24 -18.44 16.89 -12.76
C VAL A 24 -18.38 17.94 -13.87
N ASP A 25 -19.31 17.89 -14.81
CA ASP A 25 -19.39 18.82 -15.95
C ASP A 25 -19.79 20.24 -15.51
N GLU A 26 -20.29 20.40 -14.27
CA GLU A 26 -20.60 21.69 -13.64
C GLU A 26 -19.39 22.33 -12.95
N LEU A 27 -18.30 21.58 -12.75
CA LEU A 27 -17.12 22.11 -12.08
C LEU A 27 -16.35 23.11 -12.96
N PRO A 28 -15.78 24.17 -12.35
CA PRO A 28 -14.88 25.08 -13.06
C PRO A 28 -13.69 24.33 -13.68
N ALA A 29 -13.30 24.74 -14.89
CA ALA A 29 -12.13 24.18 -15.56
C ALA A 29 -10.88 24.28 -14.66
N GLY A 30 -10.15 23.16 -14.54
CA GLY A 30 -8.96 23.09 -13.70
C GLY A 30 -9.23 23.01 -12.20
N ALA A 31 -10.46 22.78 -11.73
CA ALA A 31 -10.71 22.62 -10.29
C ALA A 31 -9.82 21.52 -9.65
N ASN A 32 -9.51 21.72 -8.37
CA ASN A 32 -8.87 20.71 -7.53
C ASN A 32 -9.95 19.70 -7.10
N VAL A 33 -9.75 18.44 -7.42
CA VAL A 33 -10.72 17.39 -7.13
C VAL A 33 -10.06 16.32 -6.27
N VAL A 34 -10.59 16.12 -5.06
CA VAL A 34 -10.39 14.87 -4.33
C VAL A 34 -11.52 13.93 -4.73
N LEU A 35 -11.18 12.84 -5.41
CA LEU A 35 -12.13 11.86 -5.92
C LEU A 35 -12.04 10.58 -5.10
N PHE A 36 -13.04 10.37 -4.25
CA PHE A 36 -13.22 9.11 -3.53
C PHE A 36 -14.06 8.16 -4.38
N LEU A 37 -13.57 6.97 -4.68
CA LEU A 37 -14.36 5.96 -5.39
C LEU A 37 -14.61 4.76 -4.48
N ARG A 38 -15.84 4.67 -3.96
CA ARG A 38 -16.27 3.61 -3.03
C ARG A 38 -16.83 2.41 -3.78
N HIS A 39 -17.59 2.64 -4.84
CA HIS A 39 -18.31 1.59 -5.58
C HIS A 39 -17.64 1.25 -6.91
N ALA A 40 -17.07 2.24 -7.59
CA ALA A 40 -16.49 2.10 -8.91
C ALA A 40 -14.97 1.90 -8.85
N LEU A 41 -14.47 0.91 -9.59
CA LEU A 41 -13.04 0.81 -9.87
C LEU A 41 -12.61 1.85 -10.90
N LEU A 42 -11.34 2.21 -10.88
CA LEU A 42 -10.78 3.17 -11.82
C LEU A 42 -10.87 2.64 -13.26
N SER A 43 -11.50 3.41 -14.14
CA SER A 43 -11.64 3.10 -15.56
C SER A 43 -11.02 4.15 -16.47
N ARG A 44 -10.86 3.82 -17.75
CA ARG A 44 -10.40 4.77 -18.78
C ARG A 44 -11.40 5.90 -18.98
N GLU A 45 -12.69 5.60 -18.89
CA GLU A 45 -13.80 6.52 -19.02
C GLU A 45 -13.77 7.54 -17.88
N LEU A 46 -13.57 7.09 -16.64
CA LEU A 46 -13.39 7.98 -15.49
C LEU A 46 -12.18 8.89 -15.70
N ARG A 47 -11.02 8.34 -16.08
CA ARG A 47 -9.82 9.16 -16.38
C ARG A 47 -10.09 10.22 -17.46
N LYS A 48 -10.79 9.84 -18.53
CA LYS A 48 -11.15 10.77 -19.61
C LYS A 48 -12.08 11.87 -19.11
N ARG A 49 -13.03 11.55 -18.23
CA ARG A 49 -13.99 12.49 -17.67
C ARG A 49 -13.31 13.59 -16.86
N PHE A 50 -12.27 13.26 -16.08
CA PHE A 50 -11.55 14.28 -15.30
C PHE A 50 -10.24 14.79 -15.92
N ARG A 51 -10.01 14.59 -17.22
CA ARG A 51 -8.75 15.02 -17.90
C ARG A 51 -8.42 16.51 -17.78
N GLY A 52 -9.40 17.36 -17.44
CA GLY A 52 -9.24 18.80 -17.30
C GLY A 52 -8.97 19.28 -15.88
N PHE A 53 -8.93 18.38 -14.90
CA PHE A 53 -8.85 18.72 -13.47
C PHE A 53 -7.51 18.34 -12.86
N ARG A 54 -7.27 18.79 -11.62
CA ARG A 54 -6.15 18.38 -10.78
C ARG A 54 -6.68 17.34 -9.81
N VAL A 55 -6.44 16.06 -10.07
CA VAL A 55 -7.14 14.98 -9.35
C VAL A 55 -6.21 14.31 -8.34
N LEU A 56 -6.59 14.38 -7.07
CA LEU A 56 -6.16 13.44 -6.03
C LEU A 56 -7.20 12.32 -5.96
N PHE A 57 -6.78 11.09 -6.19
CA PHE A 57 -7.67 9.94 -6.29
C PHE A 57 -7.50 8.98 -5.13
N VAL A 58 -8.61 8.58 -4.54
CA VAL A 58 -8.67 7.68 -3.39
C VAL A 58 -9.45 6.41 -3.78
N PRO A 59 -8.76 5.30 -4.10
CA PRO A 59 -9.35 4.06 -4.62
C PRO A 59 -9.95 3.18 -3.52
N ILE A 60 -10.99 3.64 -2.81
CA ILE A 60 -11.59 2.89 -1.70
C ILE A 60 -12.05 1.49 -2.16
N SER A 61 -12.70 1.40 -3.33
CA SER A 61 -13.19 0.13 -3.89
C SER A 61 -12.09 -0.88 -4.25
N SER A 62 -10.83 -0.43 -4.39
CA SER A 62 -9.69 -1.32 -4.61
C SER A 62 -9.27 -2.04 -3.33
N PHE A 63 -9.75 -1.61 -2.17
CA PHE A 63 -9.47 -2.24 -0.88
C PHE A 63 -10.80 -2.70 -0.27
N ASP A 64 -11.40 -1.90 0.61
CA ASP A 64 -12.68 -2.18 1.26
C ASP A 64 -13.71 -1.08 0.96
N GLY A 65 -14.70 -1.43 0.14
CA GLY A 65 -15.84 -0.57 -0.20
C GLY A 65 -16.92 -0.45 0.90
N GLY A 66 -16.74 -1.09 2.06
CA GLY A 66 -17.58 -0.95 3.23
C GLY A 66 -17.66 0.50 3.70
N MET A 67 -18.82 0.93 4.21
CA MET A 67 -19.01 2.33 4.61
C MET A 67 -18.07 2.74 5.75
N GLU A 68 -17.84 1.87 6.74
CA GLU A 68 -16.94 2.17 7.86
C GLU A 68 -15.50 2.35 7.38
N ALA A 69 -15.01 1.46 6.51
CA ALA A 69 -13.70 1.57 5.87
C ALA A 69 -13.58 2.83 4.98
N ALA A 70 -14.65 3.20 4.27
CA ALA A 70 -14.70 4.42 3.46
C ALA A 70 -14.58 5.69 4.32
N LEU A 71 -15.32 5.76 5.43
CA LEU A 71 -15.26 6.88 6.37
C LEU A 71 -13.89 6.95 7.09
N TYR A 72 -13.33 5.80 7.45
CA TYR A 72 -11.98 5.68 7.96
C TYR A 72 -10.95 6.21 6.96
N THR A 73 -11.05 5.78 5.70
CA THR A 73 -10.15 6.19 4.62
C THR A 73 -10.26 7.69 4.32
N LEU A 74 -11.47 8.25 4.32
CA LEU A 74 -11.70 9.69 4.22
C LEU A 74 -11.00 10.45 5.36
N ARG A 75 -11.19 9.99 6.61
CA ARG A 75 -10.53 10.59 7.78
C ARG A 75 -9.01 10.56 7.64
N LEU A 76 -8.42 9.42 7.27
CA LEU A 76 -6.97 9.33 7.08
C LEU A 76 -6.47 10.19 5.92
N THR A 77 -7.20 10.26 4.81
CA THR A 77 -6.88 11.16 3.69
C THR A 77 -6.75 12.61 4.16
N LEU A 78 -7.62 13.05 5.06
CA LEU A 78 -7.60 14.40 5.61
C LEU A 78 -6.55 14.62 6.71
N LEU A 79 -6.12 13.56 7.40
CA LEU A 79 -5.07 13.60 8.42
C LEU A 79 -3.66 13.48 7.84
N THR A 80 -3.53 13.00 6.60
CA THR A 80 -2.24 12.88 5.92
C THR A 80 -1.55 14.24 5.80
N ASP A 81 -0.33 14.34 6.34
CA ASP A 81 0.56 15.46 6.08
C ASP A 81 1.28 15.23 4.74
N TYR A 82 0.67 15.70 3.66
CA TYR A 82 1.19 15.57 2.31
C TYR A 82 2.55 16.27 2.12
N ALA A 83 2.85 17.33 2.88
CA ALA A 83 4.14 18.00 2.81
C ALA A 83 5.24 17.13 3.41
N ALA A 84 5.01 16.61 4.62
CA ALA A 84 5.93 15.69 5.27
C ALA A 84 6.09 14.38 4.47
N ALA A 85 5.03 13.93 3.79
CA ALA A 85 5.11 12.77 2.91
C ALA A 85 6.01 13.05 1.69
N CYS A 86 5.80 14.15 0.97
CA CYS A 86 6.66 14.54 -0.14
C CYS A 86 8.11 14.77 0.27
N GLU A 87 8.35 15.36 1.43
CA GLU A 87 9.71 15.53 1.97
C GLU A 87 10.39 14.18 2.22
N ARG A 88 9.67 13.23 2.82
CA ARG A 88 10.17 11.86 2.99
C ARG A 88 10.37 11.14 1.67
N SER A 89 9.50 11.33 0.68
CA SER A 89 9.71 10.79 -0.67
C SER A 89 11.01 11.29 -1.27
N ARG A 90 11.30 12.59 -1.16
CA ARG A 90 12.58 13.15 -1.63
C ARG A 90 13.76 12.60 -0.84
N GLY A 91 13.63 12.47 0.47
CA GLY A 91 14.66 11.88 1.33
C GLY A 91 15.04 10.46 0.88
N TRP A 92 14.04 9.60 0.68
CA TRP A 92 14.26 8.25 0.16
C TRP A 92 14.91 8.25 -1.23
N ILE A 93 14.44 9.07 -2.16
CA ILE A 93 15.06 9.20 -3.50
C ILE A 93 16.53 9.57 -3.39
N ASP A 94 16.85 10.55 -2.53
CA ASP A 94 18.22 11.02 -2.31
C ASP A 94 19.11 9.95 -1.67
N GLU A 95 18.60 9.20 -0.69
CA GLU A 95 19.34 8.14 -0.01
C GLU A 95 19.59 6.94 -0.93
N LEU A 96 18.55 6.46 -1.62
CA LEU A 96 18.66 5.38 -2.61
C LEU A 96 19.62 5.75 -3.75
N GLY A 97 19.70 7.03 -4.13
CA GLY A 97 20.64 7.51 -5.14
C GLY A 97 22.09 7.63 -4.67
N LYS A 98 22.34 7.62 -3.34
CA LYS A 98 23.69 7.81 -2.75
C LYS A 98 24.30 6.52 -2.21
N HIS A 99 23.49 5.57 -1.78
CA HIS A 99 23.95 4.35 -1.13
C HIS A 99 23.83 3.13 -2.05
N THR A 100 24.90 2.34 -2.10
CA THR A 100 24.92 1.01 -2.75
C THR A 100 24.86 -0.13 -1.74
N ASP A 101 24.95 0.20 -0.45
CA ASP A 101 24.89 -0.78 0.62
C ASP A 101 23.46 -1.35 0.78
N PRO A 102 23.30 -2.58 1.28
CA PRO A 102 21.98 -3.13 1.58
C PRO A 102 21.22 -2.27 2.60
N LEU A 103 19.91 -2.15 2.40
CA LEU A 103 19.00 -1.46 3.31
C LEU A 103 18.52 -2.45 4.37
N THR A 104 18.82 -2.20 5.64
CA THR A 104 18.46 -3.09 6.74
C THR A 104 17.34 -2.48 7.58
N PHE A 105 16.33 -3.27 7.93
CA PHE A 105 15.24 -2.89 8.82
C PHE A 105 15.31 -3.68 10.12
N THR A 106 15.22 -2.97 11.25
CA THR A 106 15.33 -3.56 12.60
C THR A 106 14.29 -2.99 13.56
N SER A 107 13.74 -3.81 14.45
CA SER A 107 12.97 -3.34 15.60
C SER A 107 13.88 -3.10 16.80
N LYS A 108 13.56 -2.10 17.63
CA LYS A 108 14.34 -1.77 18.84
C LYS A 108 14.16 -2.79 19.98
N ARG A 109 13.10 -3.60 19.92
CA ARG A 109 12.74 -4.62 20.92
C ARG A 109 12.11 -5.83 20.23
N PRO A 110 12.13 -7.01 20.86
CA PRO A 110 11.23 -8.10 20.49
C PRO A 110 9.79 -7.58 20.53
N CYS A 111 9.00 -7.92 19.52
CA CYS A 111 7.62 -7.46 19.41
C CYS A 111 6.70 -8.17 20.43
N SER A 112 7.13 -9.30 20.99
CA SER A 112 6.51 -10.00 22.13
C SER A 112 7.51 -10.94 22.82
N ASP A 113 7.17 -11.43 24.02
CA ASP A 113 7.97 -12.41 24.75
C ASP A 113 8.05 -13.73 23.95
N GLY A 114 9.26 -14.09 23.52
CA GLY A 114 9.55 -15.36 22.83
C GLY A 114 9.47 -15.32 21.29
N GLU A 115 8.99 -14.23 20.69
CA GLU A 115 8.99 -14.05 19.22
C GLU A 115 10.19 -13.18 18.77
N PRO A 116 10.77 -13.44 17.58
CA PRO A 116 11.84 -12.62 17.04
C PRO A 116 11.32 -11.20 16.76
N GLY A 117 12.16 -10.19 16.97
CA GLY A 117 11.91 -8.85 16.45
C GLY A 117 12.05 -8.80 14.92
N THR A 118 11.69 -7.67 14.33
CA THR A 118 11.99 -7.39 12.92
C THR A 118 13.50 -7.29 12.73
N HIS A 119 14.04 -8.07 11.80
CA HIS A 119 15.41 -7.96 11.30
C HIS A 119 15.47 -8.55 9.90
N PHE A 120 15.48 -7.70 8.87
CA PHE A 120 15.66 -8.15 7.49
C PHE A 120 16.49 -7.16 6.69
N VAL A 121 17.15 -7.69 5.67
CA VAL A 121 18.03 -6.97 4.76
C VAL A 121 17.42 -6.99 3.37
N CYS A 122 17.34 -5.81 2.75
CA CYS A 122 16.95 -5.59 1.38
C CYS A 122 18.19 -5.25 0.57
N THR A 123 18.54 -6.11 -0.38
CA THR A 123 19.57 -5.80 -1.39
C THR A 123 18.86 -5.29 -2.63
N LEU A 124 19.22 -4.10 -3.10
CA LEU A 124 18.66 -3.48 -4.29
C LEU A 124 19.55 -3.76 -5.51
N ALA A 125 18.96 -3.84 -6.70
CA ALA A 125 19.72 -3.88 -7.94
C ALA A 125 20.33 -2.51 -8.27
N ASP A 126 21.36 -2.49 -9.11
CA ASP A 126 22.01 -1.24 -9.55
C ASP A 126 21.07 -0.31 -10.34
N ASP A 127 20.07 -0.88 -11.01
CA ASP A 127 19.04 -0.16 -11.76
C ASP A 127 17.65 -0.57 -11.29
N ILE A 128 17.04 0.32 -10.50
CA ILE A 128 15.67 0.17 -10.00
C ILE A 128 14.78 1.28 -10.55
N SER A 129 13.52 0.93 -10.78
CA SER A 129 12.47 1.89 -11.07
C SER A 129 11.61 2.06 -9.82
N ILE A 130 11.40 3.30 -9.40
CA ILE A 130 10.57 3.67 -8.26
C ILE A 130 9.32 4.39 -8.75
N ASP A 131 8.16 3.93 -8.29
CA ASP A 131 6.91 4.66 -8.43
C ASP A 131 6.72 5.52 -7.17
N ALA A 132 6.87 6.83 -7.32
CA ALA A 132 6.82 7.77 -6.20
C ALA A 132 6.26 9.12 -6.64
N TRP A 133 5.61 9.82 -5.72
CA TRP A 133 5.19 11.20 -5.93
C TRP A 133 5.76 12.13 -4.86
N ALA A 134 6.64 13.04 -5.28
CA ALA A 134 7.43 13.92 -4.41
C ALA A 134 7.07 15.41 -4.52
N SER A 135 5.97 15.72 -5.21
CA SER A 135 5.47 17.08 -5.46
C SER A 135 4.23 17.37 -4.64
N LEU A 136 4.16 18.57 -4.05
CA LEU A 136 2.93 19.05 -3.40
C LEU A 136 1.84 19.49 -4.38
N THR A 137 2.22 19.72 -5.64
CA THR A 137 1.32 20.32 -6.64
C THR A 137 0.94 19.29 -7.68
N ILE A 138 -0.37 19.09 -7.82
CA ILE A 138 -0.98 18.36 -8.94
C ILE A 138 -1.31 19.37 -10.04
N ALA A 139 -0.71 19.22 -11.22
CA ALA A 139 -0.94 20.08 -12.36
C ALA A 139 -2.28 19.75 -13.08
N PRO A 140 -2.85 20.68 -13.87
CA PRO A 140 -4.03 20.38 -14.67
C PRO A 140 -3.85 19.14 -15.55
N GLY A 141 -4.83 18.25 -15.52
CA GLY A 141 -4.82 16.98 -16.23
C GLY A 141 -3.97 15.88 -15.57
N GLN A 142 -3.27 16.18 -14.47
CA GLN A 142 -2.63 15.16 -13.67
C GLN A 142 -3.62 14.49 -12.73
N TRP A 143 -3.35 13.20 -12.53
CA TRP A 143 -4.15 12.31 -11.71
C TRP A 143 -3.21 11.50 -10.84
N ILE A 144 -3.21 11.80 -9.55
CA ILE A 144 -2.29 11.20 -8.59
C ILE A 144 -3.10 10.36 -7.62
N SER A 145 -2.72 9.09 -7.44
CA SER A 145 -3.30 8.25 -6.40
C SER A 145 -2.84 8.74 -5.04
N VAL A 146 -3.70 8.67 -4.02
CA VAL A 146 -3.30 8.95 -2.64
C VAL A 146 -2.19 8.00 -2.17
N GLY A 147 -2.18 6.75 -2.65
CA GLY A 147 -1.10 5.79 -2.41
C GLY A 147 0.27 6.29 -2.88
N SER A 148 0.34 7.10 -3.93
CA SER A 148 1.62 7.68 -4.41
C SER A 148 2.24 8.69 -3.43
N TYR A 149 1.45 9.21 -2.48
CA TYR A 149 1.93 9.98 -1.32
C TYR A 149 2.11 9.12 -0.07
N CYS A 150 1.73 7.85 -0.11
CA CYS A 150 1.87 6.94 1.02
C CYS A 150 3.21 6.22 1.00
N GLU A 151 3.83 6.06 -0.16
CA GLU A 151 5.08 5.32 -0.29
C GLU A 151 5.88 5.62 -1.56
N LEU A 152 7.08 5.05 -1.61
CA LEU A 152 7.77 4.74 -2.85
C LEU A 152 7.66 3.24 -3.08
N ALA A 153 7.10 2.84 -4.21
CA ALA A 153 6.95 1.44 -4.57
C ALA A 153 8.10 1.01 -5.49
N ILE A 154 8.85 -0.02 -5.08
CA ILE A 154 9.77 -0.74 -5.95
C ILE A 154 9.08 -2.04 -6.35
N THR A 155 8.65 -2.15 -7.60
CA THR A 155 7.87 -3.31 -8.08
C THR A 155 8.71 -4.30 -8.87
N ALA A 156 8.68 -5.56 -8.48
CA ALA A 156 9.30 -6.67 -9.19
C ALA A 156 8.30 -7.29 -10.16
N ARG A 157 8.27 -6.78 -11.40
CA ARG A 157 7.49 -7.44 -12.47
C ARG A 157 8.16 -8.77 -12.85
N PRO A 158 7.44 -9.89 -12.83
CA PRO A 158 7.98 -11.17 -13.29
C PRO A 158 8.40 -11.06 -14.76
N SER A 159 9.70 -11.14 -15.01
CA SER A 159 10.26 -11.19 -16.36
C SER A 159 11.49 -12.10 -16.34
N PRO A 160 11.59 -13.10 -17.24
CA PRO A 160 12.75 -13.99 -17.29
C PRO A 160 14.04 -13.25 -17.66
N ASP A 161 13.94 -12.11 -18.35
CA ASP A 161 15.08 -11.39 -18.92
C ASP A 161 15.53 -10.20 -18.08
N ARG A 162 14.82 -9.87 -16.99
CA ARG A 162 15.14 -8.73 -16.12
C ARG A 162 15.56 -9.23 -14.73
N PRO A 163 16.74 -8.82 -14.22
CA PRO A 163 17.08 -9.09 -12.83
C PRO A 163 16.02 -8.49 -11.91
N ARG A 164 15.78 -9.14 -10.77
CA ARG A 164 14.85 -8.63 -9.76
C ARG A 164 15.39 -7.30 -9.20
N PRO A 165 14.54 -6.29 -9.01
CA PRO A 165 14.99 -4.99 -8.51
C PRO A 165 15.41 -5.04 -7.04
N PHE A 166 15.01 -6.07 -6.30
CA PHE A 166 15.42 -6.28 -4.92
C PHE A 166 15.36 -7.76 -4.53
N THR A 167 16.08 -8.11 -3.45
CA THR A 167 15.93 -9.35 -2.68
C THR A 167 15.76 -9.02 -1.20
N ILE A 168 15.03 -9.86 -0.47
CA ILE A 168 14.78 -9.69 0.96
C ILE A 168 15.18 -10.97 1.70
N ASP A 169 15.99 -10.83 2.73
CA ASP A 169 16.43 -11.92 3.60
C ASP A 169 16.24 -11.54 5.07
N GLY A 170 15.56 -12.38 5.83
CA GLY A 170 15.40 -12.19 7.28
C GLY A 170 13.97 -12.38 7.76
N THR A 171 13.65 -11.72 8.89
CA THR A 171 12.38 -11.83 9.59
C THR A 171 11.71 -10.46 9.69
N ALA A 172 10.42 -10.38 9.37
CA ALA A 172 9.62 -9.18 9.55
C ALA A 172 8.43 -9.47 10.48
N VAL A 173 8.25 -8.64 11.51
CA VAL A 173 7.04 -8.63 12.33
C VAL A 173 6.10 -7.57 11.79
N VAL A 174 4.93 -8.04 11.37
CA VAL A 174 3.95 -7.27 10.61
C VAL A 174 2.85 -6.79 11.55
N SER A 175 2.52 -5.50 11.43
CA SER A 175 1.47 -4.84 12.22
C SER A 175 0.09 -5.09 11.64
N SER A 176 -0.02 -5.22 10.32
CA SER A 176 -1.27 -5.53 9.62
C SER A 176 -1.01 -6.00 8.20
N VAL A 177 -1.98 -6.73 7.66
CA VAL A 177 -2.06 -7.12 6.26
C VAL A 177 -3.19 -6.34 5.58
N LEU A 178 -2.91 -5.88 4.37
CA LEU A 178 -3.86 -5.23 3.47
C LEU A 178 -4.08 -6.11 2.25
N VAL A 179 -5.23 -5.92 1.59
CA VAL A 179 -5.59 -6.67 0.37
C VAL A 179 -6.09 -5.67 -0.65
N ALA A 180 -5.41 -5.59 -1.78
CA ALA A 180 -5.79 -4.75 -2.90
C ALA A 180 -6.26 -5.59 -4.10
N ARG A 181 -7.20 -5.01 -4.86
CA ARG A 181 -7.65 -5.50 -6.17
C ARG A 181 -7.30 -4.50 -7.28
N ASP A 182 -6.70 -5.02 -8.35
CA ASP A 182 -6.45 -4.24 -9.56
C ASP A 182 -7.75 -4.18 -10.40
N PRO A 183 -8.11 -3.04 -11.00
CA PRO A 183 -9.30 -2.94 -11.86
C PRO A 183 -9.38 -3.94 -13.04
N ARG A 184 -8.28 -4.62 -13.37
CA ARG A 184 -8.15 -5.60 -14.46
C ARG A 184 -8.29 -7.05 -14.01
N PHE A 185 -8.64 -7.32 -12.75
CA PHE A 185 -8.75 -8.69 -12.24
C PHE A 185 -9.64 -9.58 -13.13
N ASP A 186 -9.28 -10.86 -13.22
CA ASP A 186 -10.08 -11.88 -13.90
C ASP A 186 -10.96 -12.65 -12.90
N GLU A 187 -11.80 -13.56 -13.40
CA GLU A 187 -12.72 -14.32 -12.55
C GLU A 187 -12.01 -15.17 -11.50
N ALA A 188 -10.85 -15.75 -11.84
CA ALA A 188 -10.04 -16.52 -10.90
C ALA A 188 -9.38 -15.60 -9.85
N GLY A 189 -8.93 -14.42 -10.28
CA GLY A 189 -8.43 -13.35 -9.44
C GLY A 189 -9.47 -12.86 -8.43
N ASP A 190 -10.70 -12.59 -8.85
CA ASP A 190 -11.76 -12.14 -7.94
C ASP A 190 -12.06 -13.17 -6.84
N ALA A 191 -12.12 -14.46 -7.19
CA ALA A 191 -12.31 -15.53 -6.22
C ALA A 191 -11.16 -15.56 -5.19
N ARG A 192 -9.91 -15.44 -5.65
CA ARG A 192 -8.73 -15.37 -4.78
C ARG A 192 -8.69 -14.12 -3.92
N ILE A 193 -9.08 -12.96 -4.45
CA ILE A 193 -9.14 -11.69 -3.73
C ILE A 193 -10.15 -11.76 -2.59
N ARG A 194 -11.32 -12.38 -2.81
CA ARG A 194 -12.32 -12.59 -1.75
C ARG A 194 -11.76 -13.49 -0.64
N ALA A 195 -11.13 -14.60 -1.01
CA ALA A 195 -10.46 -15.49 -0.04
C ALA A 195 -9.31 -14.79 0.70
N ALA A 196 -8.58 -13.90 0.03
CA ALA A 196 -7.52 -13.10 0.65
C ALA A 196 -8.06 -12.15 1.72
N ASP A 197 -9.25 -11.56 1.54
CA ASP A 197 -9.86 -10.71 2.57
C ASP A 197 -10.26 -11.51 3.84
N ASP A 198 -10.72 -12.75 3.67
CA ASP A 198 -10.92 -13.67 4.80
C ASP A 198 -9.59 -14.00 5.50
N LEU A 199 -8.56 -14.36 4.73
CA LEU A 199 -7.22 -14.64 5.25
C LEU A 199 -6.62 -13.42 5.98
N ARG A 200 -6.79 -12.22 5.43
CA ARG A 200 -6.37 -10.95 6.03
C ARG A 200 -7.01 -10.73 7.40
N ARG A 201 -8.33 -10.92 7.51
CA ARG A 201 -9.05 -10.83 8.80
C ARG A 201 -8.49 -11.81 9.82
N GLU A 202 -8.23 -13.05 9.38
CA GLU A 202 -7.69 -14.09 10.26
C GLU A 202 -6.27 -13.76 10.74
N LEU A 203 -5.37 -13.37 9.83
CA LEU A 203 -4.00 -12.95 10.17
C LEU A 203 -4.00 -11.78 11.15
N ASN A 204 -4.76 -10.72 10.85
CA ASN A 204 -4.82 -9.53 11.71
C ASN A 204 -5.43 -9.84 13.09
N GLY A 205 -6.38 -10.77 13.17
CA GLY A 205 -6.96 -11.23 14.44
C GLY A 205 -6.04 -12.11 15.29
N ARG A 206 -4.93 -12.60 14.72
CA ARG A 206 -3.99 -13.54 15.34
C ARG A 206 -2.58 -12.96 15.54
N ALA A 207 -2.45 -11.63 15.51
CA ALA A 207 -1.16 -10.95 15.70
C ALA A 207 -0.39 -11.43 16.96
N PRO A 208 0.96 -11.44 16.96
CA PRO A 208 1.84 -10.91 15.91
C PRO A 208 1.89 -11.80 14.66
N ILE A 209 2.04 -11.16 13.50
CA ILE A 209 2.23 -11.82 12.22
C ILE A 209 3.74 -11.80 11.92
N VAL A 210 4.34 -12.97 11.70
CA VAL A 210 5.78 -13.11 11.49
C VAL A 210 6.03 -13.68 10.10
N LEU A 211 6.80 -12.95 9.29
CA LEU A 211 7.26 -13.37 7.98
C LEU A 211 8.73 -13.80 8.05
N ARG A 212 9.10 -14.88 7.36
CA ARG A 212 10.50 -15.24 7.12
C ARG A 212 10.76 -15.35 5.63
N LEU A 213 11.69 -14.54 5.15
CA LEU A 213 12.07 -14.46 3.74
C LEU A 213 13.50 -14.92 3.53
N LYS A 214 13.73 -15.57 2.39
CA LYS A 214 15.06 -15.96 1.90
C LYS A 214 15.16 -15.71 0.40
N GLY A 215 16.12 -14.91 -0.03
CA GLY A 215 16.30 -14.54 -1.45
C GLY A 215 15.06 -13.90 -2.06
N GLY A 216 14.28 -13.15 -1.27
CA GLY A 216 13.02 -12.54 -1.70
C GLY A 216 11.85 -13.51 -1.87
N VAL A 217 11.96 -14.75 -1.40
CA VAL A 217 10.85 -15.72 -1.32
C VAL A 217 10.39 -15.84 0.12
N LEU A 218 9.09 -15.69 0.37
CA LEU A 218 8.52 -15.99 1.68
C LEU A 218 8.50 -17.50 1.90
N SER A 219 9.21 -17.93 2.94
CA SER A 219 9.32 -19.34 3.34
C SER A 219 8.34 -19.74 4.44
N ASP A 220 7.87 -18.78 5.23
CA ASP A 220 7.05 -19.00 6.42
C ASP A 220 6.29 -17.71 6.75
N VAL A 221 4.98 -17.79 6.91
CA VAL A 221 4.14 -16.74 7.53
C VAL A 221 3.33 -17.35 8.65
N ARG A 222 3.50 -16.83 9.86
CA ARG A 222 2.83 -17.33 11.06
C ARG A 222 2.06 -16.25 11.79
N ALA A 223 0.93 -16.64 12.35
CA ALA A 223 0.14 -15.80 13.26
C ALA A 223 -0.54 -16.69 14.29
N GLY A 224 -0.50 -16.30 15.57
CA GLY A 224 -1.14 -17.07 16.65
C GLY A 224 -0.64 -18.52 16.77
N GLY A 225 0.60 -18.79 16.37
CA GLY A 225 1.21 -20.13 16.37
C GLY A 225 0.82 -21.03 15.18
N GLU A 226 -0.01 -20.56 14.26
CA GLU A 226 -0.41 -21.28 13.04
C GLU A 226 0.40 -20.80 11.82
N ASP A 227 0.59 -21.69 10.85
CA ASP A 227 1.29 -21.41 9.59
C ASP A 227 0.27 -21.18 8.46
N PHE A 228 0.37 -20.03 7.81
CA PHE A 228 -0.53 -19.56 6.76
C PHE A 228 0.13 -19.55 5.37
N THR A 229 1.33 -20.13 5.24
CA THR A 229 2.17 -19.99 4.03
C THR A 229 1.46 -20.50 2.77
N GLU A 230 0.87 -21.69 2.83
CA GLU A 230 0.16 -22.24 1.67
C GLU A 230 -1.17 -21.51 1.40
N ALA A 231 -1.87 -21.05 2.44
CA ALA A 231 -3.07 -20.23 2.27
C ALA A 231 -2.73 -18.92 1.54
N LEU A 232 -1.64 -18.27 1.93
CA LEU A 232 -1.14 -17.07 1.26
C LEU A 232 -0.76 -17.36 -0.20
N ARG A 233 -0.04 -18.47 -0.44
CA ARG A 233 0.36 -18.90 -1.80
C ARG A 233 -0.84 -19.01 -2.72
N GLU A 234 -1.91 -19.65 -2.25
CA GLU A 234 -3.13 -19.88 -3.02
C GLU A 234 -3.82 -18.57 -3.40
N VAL A 235 -3.91 -17.61 -2.47
CA VAL A 235 -4.65 -16.36 -2.71
C VAL A 235 -3.83 -15.32 -3.49
N THR A 236 -2.50 -15.28 -3.36
CA THR A 236 -1.65 -14.30 -4.08
C THR A 236 -1.29 -14.71 -5.52
N ASN A 237 -1.73 -15.90 -5.96
CA ASN A 237 -1.35 -16.65 -7.17
C ASN A 237 -0.13 -17.60 -6.96
N PRO A 238 -0.36 -18.93 -6.95
CA PRO A 238 0.70 -19.93 -6.78
C PRO A 238 1.84 -19.86 -7.80
N ALA A 239 1.58 -19.35 -9.01
CA ALA A 239 2.59 -19.23 -10.06
C ALA A 239 3.73 -18.28 -9.70
N TYR A 240 3.52 -17.34 -8.77
CA TYR A 240 4.57 -16.45 -8.29
C TYR A 240 5.41 -17.06 -7.17
N GLY A 241 5.07 -18.25 -6.67
CA GLY A 241 5.90 -18.98 -5.72
C GLY A 241 6.19 -18.25 -4.41
N LEU A 242 5.34 -17.30 -4.02
CA LEU A 242 5.54 -16.40 -2.87
C LEU A 242 6.81 -15.53 -2.96
N HIS A 243 7.25 -15.19 -4.17
CA HIS A 243 8.19 -14.10 -4.33
C HIS A 243 7.55 -12.77 -3.94
N ALA A 244 8.27 -11.96 -3.16
CA ALA A 244 7.91 -10.56 -2.95
C ALA A 244 7.88 -9.86 -4.31
N LEU A 245 6.74 -9.23 -4.62
CA LEU A 245 6.52 -8.48 -5.85
C LEU A 245 6.62 -6.98 -5.62
N GLU A 246 6.60 -6.54 -4.37
CA GLU A 246 6.74 -5.14 -4.01
C GLU A 246 7.53 -4.96 -2.71
N LEU A 247 8.37 -3.92 -2.72
CA LEU A 247 8.96 -3.32 -1.53
C LEU A 247 8.50 -1.86 -1.50
N GLY A 248 7.57 -1.55 -0.60
CA GLY A 248 7.09 -0.20 -0.39
C GLY A 248 7.82 0.48 0.75
N LEU A 249 8.35 1.68 0.50
CA LEU A 249 9.02 2.52 1.50
C LEU A 249 8.05 3.60 1.97
N GLY A 250 7.58 3.49 3.21
CA GLY A 250 6.47 4.31 3.69
C GLY A 250 6.85 5.76 3.94
N THR A 251 6.01 6.66 3.43
CA THR A 251 6.15 8.13 3.51
C THR A 251 5.00 8.79 4.25
N ASN A 252 3.95 8.06 4.63
CA ASN A 252 2.80 8.58 5.37
C ASN A 252 2.81 8.22 6.88
N GLN A 253 3.97 8.00 7.49
CA GLN A 253 4.07 7.63 8.92
C GLN A 253 3.46 8.65 9.91
N HIS A 254 3.05 9.84 9.44
CA HIS A 254 2.32 10.79 10.29
C HIS A 254 0.95 10.23 10.71
N VAL A 255 0.32 9.40 9.88
CA VAL A 255 -0.98 8.80 10.23
C VAL A 255 -0.88 7.65 11.21
N LEU A 256 0.33 7.13 11.51
CA LEU A 256 0.51 5.94 12.34
C LEU A 256 -0.24 5.98 13.68
N PRO A 257 -0.26 7.08 14.46
CA PRO A 257 -1.03 7.15 15.71
C PRO A 257 -2.56 7.10 15.53
N HIS A 258 -3.04 7.18 14.30
CA HIS A 258 -4.46 7.19 13.94
C HIS A 258 -4.89 5.93 13.18
N VAL A 259 -3.95 5.04 12.90
CA VAL A 259 -4.23 3.81 12.16
C VAL A 259 -5.00 2.83 13.04
N ASP A 260 -6.05 2.28 12.45
CA ASP A 260 -6.76 1.11 12.95
C ASP A 260 -6.54 -0.03 11.95
N TRP A 261 -5.75 -1.01 12.39
CA TRP A 261 -5.32 -2.16 11.59
C TRP A 261 -6.43 -3.15 11.25
N SER A 262 -7.64 -2.97 11.80
CA SER A 262 -8.81 -3.77 11.41
C SER A 262 -9.34 -3.38 10.02
N PHE A 263 -9.18 -2.12 9.62
CA PHE A 263 -9.62 -1.61 8.32
C PHE A 263 -8.60 -1.88 7.22
N ASN A 264 -9.10 -2.31 6.06
CA ASN A 264 -8.31 -2.48 4.84
C ASN A 264 -8.35 -1.17 4.04
N SER A 265 -7.29 -0.37 4.14
CA SER A 265 -7.20 0.96 3.51
C SER A 265 -5.80 1.19 2.97
N GLN A 266 -5.71 1.72 1.74
CA GLN A 266 -4.44 2.10 1.11
C GLN A 266 -3.60 3.05 1.99
N LEU A 267 -4.25 3.91 2.76
CA LEU A 267 -3.57 4.90 3.61
C LEU A 267 -2.75 4.26 4.73
N ASN A 268 -3.00 2.98 5.05
CA ASN A 268 -2.27 2.22 6.06
C ASN A 268 -0.90 1.73 5.54
N GLU A 269 -0.71 1.56 4.23
CA GLU A 269 0.54 1.05 3.61
C GLU A 269 1.74 1.91 4.01
N GLY A 270 1.55 3.23 3.96
CA GLY A 270 2.57 4.23 4.24
C GLY A 270 2.75 4.57 5.72
N ALA A 271 1.97 3.98 6.62
CA ALA A 271 2.01 4.33 8.04
C ALA A 271 3.27 3.80 8.74
N GLY A 272 3.84 2.70 8.25
CA GLY A 272 5.12 2.17 8.68
C GLY A 272 6.30 2.68 7.85
N PRO A 273 7.55 2.40 8.24
CA PRO A 273 8.72 2.63 7.40
C PRO A 273 8.75 1.76 6.14
N VAL A 274 8.11 0.59 6.15
CA VAL A 274 8.18 -0.37 5.05
C VAL A 274 6.98 -1.32 5.03
N HIS A 275 6.60 -1.76 3.84
CA HIS A 275 5.72 -2.90 3.65
C HIS A 275 6.33 -3.87 2.62
N ILE A 276 5.89 -5.13 2.64
CA ILE A 276 6.30 -6.16 1.66
C ILE A 276 5.03 -6.68 0.97
N GLY A 277 4.96 -6.54 -0.36
CA GLY A 277 3.80 -6.91 -1.15
C GLY A 277 3.97 -8.24 -1.90
N PHE A 278 2.91 -9.05 -1.90
CA PHE A 278 2.83 -10.34 -2.60
C PHE A 278 1.63 -10.40 -3.54
N GLY A 279 1.83 -10.94 -4.75
CA GLY A 279 0.80 -10.97 -5.78
C GLY A 279 0.57 -9.61 -6.47
N GLU A 280 -0.28 -9.59 -7.50
CA GLU A 280 -0.41 -8.45 -8.42
C GLU A 280 -1.81 -7.83 -8.47
N GLY A 281 -2.79 -8.40 -7.77
CA GLY A 281 -4.17 -7.90 -7.75
C GLY A 281 -4.99 -8.22 -9.00
N ILE A 282 -4.43 -8.91 -10.00
CA ILE A 282 -5.09 -9.26 -11.26
C ILE A 282 -5.50 -10.74 -11.29
N THR A 283 -4.53 -11.66 -11.26
CA THR A 283 -4.74 -13.12 -11.28
C THR A 283 -4.81 -13.75 -9.89
N GLY A 284 -4.53 -12.96 -8.87
CA GLY A 284 -4.59 -13.25 -7.44
C GLY A 284 -4.56 -11.93 -6.66
N ALA A 285 -4.75 -11.99 -5.34
CA ALA A 285 -4.70 -10.82 -4.49
C ALA A 285 -3.32 -10.16 -4.50
N HIS A 286 -3.29 -8.83 -4.43
CA HIS A 286 -2.11 -8.10 -3.98
C HIS A 286 -2.25 -7.92 -2.47
N MET A 287 -1.29 -8.43 -1.70
CA MET A 287 -1.33 -8.41 -0.24
C MET A 287 -0.09 -7.74 0.34
N ASP A 288 -0.31 -6.63 1.05
CA ASP A 288 0.76 -5.82 1.63
C ASP A 288 0.88 -6.04 3.12
N PHE A 289 2.07 -6.41 3.55
CA PHE A 289 2.41 -6.69 4.93
C PHE A 289 3.15 -5.51 5.52
N VAL A 290 2.45 -4.68 6.29
CA VAL A 290 2.97 -3.42 6.83
C VAL A 290 3.81 -3.68 8.08
N VAL A 291 5.08 -3.26 8.06
CA VAL A 291 6.00 -3.36 9.19
C VAL A 291 6.12 -1.98 9.83
N ALA A 292 5.23 -1.68 10.79
CA ALA A 292 5.16 -0.32 11.35
C ALA A 292 6.23 -0.04 12.43
N GLU A 293 6.67 -1.06 13.14
CA GLU A 293 7.59 -0.92 14.29
C GLU A 293 9.03 -1.26 13.91
N ALA A 294 9.61 -0.52 12.96
CA ALA A 294 10.99 -0.68 12.57
C ALA A 294 11.71 0.68 12.38
N THR A 295 13.04 0.61 12.41
CA THR A 295 13.94 1.64 11.91
C THR A 295 14.77 1.06 10.78
N HIS A 296 15.30 1.91 9.91
CA HIS A 296 16.15 1.49 8.81
C HIS A 296 17.52 2.15 8.84
N HIS A 297 18.50 1.50 8.21
CA HIS A 297 19.81 2.06 7.92
C HIS A 297 20.41 1.37 6.68
N PHE A 298 21.30 2.07 5.99
CA PHE A 298 22.12 1.47 4.94
C PHE A 298 23.38 0.83 5.55
N GLY A 299 23.74 -0.36 5.07
CA GLY A 299 24.91 -1.11 5.54
C GLY A 299 24.59 -2.17 6.60
N PRO A 300 25.63 -2.93 7.03
CA PRO A 300 25.45 -4.00 8.01
C PRO A 300 24.97 -3.44 9.35
N SER A 301 24.07 -4.18 10.00
CA SER A 301 23.70 -3.92 11.40
C SER A 301 24.91 -4.20 12.29
N HIS A 302 25.34 -3.20 13.08
CA HIS A 302 26.36 -3.38 14.11
C HIS A 302 25.78 -3.99 15.40
#